data_AF-A0AAX4JF29-F1
#
_entry.id   AF-A0AAX4JF29-F1
#
_cell.length_a   1.000
_cell.length_b   1.000
_cell.length_c   1.000
_cell.angle_alpha   90.00
_cell.angle_beta   90.00
_cell.angle_gamma   90.00
#
_symmetry.space_group_name_H-M   'P 1'
#
loop_
_entity.id
_entity.type
_entity.pdbx_description
1 polymer ?
#
loop_
_entity_poly.entity_id
_entity_poly.type
_entity_poly.pdbx_seq_one_letter_code
_entity_poly.pdbx_strand_id
1 'polypeptide(L)'
;MIIEIFVSLLIFILSYKLFLRLKPTNLNKNILFTGYRQTGKTLTINSLINEKYKTVPTLDSYTVNYKDLQIREQVYNEKDLFDKSSKILFFIRNNKDMENLTKKFRDCKNIKFVMYKKSNDKIKNVLYLEEEPNKINIIL
;
A
#
# COMPACT_ATOMS: atom_id res chain seq x y z
N MET A 1 -40.93 -22.42 -25.93
CA MET A 1 -41.04 -22.01 -24.52
C MET A 1 -39.99 -22.62 -23.60
N ILE A 2 -40.03 -23.92 -23.25
CA ILE A 2 -39.07 -24.49 -22.26
C ILE A 2 -37.61 -24.36 -22.72
N ILE A 3 -37.34 -24.66 -24.00
CA ILE A 3 -35.99 -24.57 -24.56
C ILE A 3 -35.47 -23.12 -24.56
N GLU A 4 -36.32 -22.14 -24.87
CA GLU A 4 -35.97 -20.71 -24.85
C GLU A 4 -35.63 -20.23 -23.44
N ILE A 5 -36.33 -20.75 -22.42
CA ILE A 5 -36.04 -20.48 -21.01
C ILE A 5 -34.67 -21.07 -20.64
N PHE A 6 -34.36 -22.29 -21.05
CA PHE A 6 -33.04 -22.90 -20.81
C PHE A 6 -31.91 -22.14 -21.51
N VAL A 7 -32.10 -21.74 -22.77
CA VAL A 7 -31.10 -20.99 -23.53
C VAL A 7 -30.85 -19.60 -22.93
N SER A 8 -31.91 -18.90 -22.53
CA SER A 8 -31.77 -17.59 -21.88
C SER A 8 -31.06 -17.68 -20.52
N LEU A 9 -31.36 -18.71 -19.71
CA LEU A 9 -30.68 -18.95 -18.44
C LEU A 9 -29.18 -19.25 -18.65
N LEU A 10 -28.85 -20.04 -19.66
CA LEU A 10 -27.47 -20.37 -20.02
C LEU A 10 -26.69 -19.12 -20.43
N ILE A 11 -27.27 -18.26 -21.26
CA ILE A 11 -26.67 -16.99 -21.68
C ILE A 11 -26.45 -16.07 -20.48
N PHE A 12 -27.39 -16.01 -19.55
CA PHE A 12 -27.26 -15.21 -18.33
C PHE A 12 -26.12 -15.70 -17.41
N ILE A 13 -25.98 -17.02 -17.25
CA ILE A 13 -24.88 -17.60 -16.47
C ILE A 13 -23.52 -17.35 -17.15
N LEU A 14 -23.46 -17.46 -18.48
CA LEU A 14 -22.25 -17.20 -19.26
C LEU A 14 -21.84 -15.72 -19.17
N SER A 15 -22.78 -14.80 -19.36
CA SER A 15 -22.51 -13.36 -19.26
C SER A 15 -22.11 -12.95 -17.86
N TYR A 16 -22.73 -13.51 -16.81
CA TYR A 16 -22.36 -13.28 -15.43
C TYR A 16 -20.94 -13.78 -15.11
N LYS A 17 -20.57 -14.99 -15.57
CA LYS A 17 -19.20 -15.52 -15.41
C LYS A 17 -18.16 -14.67 -16.15
N LEU A 18 -18.50 -14.18 -17.35
CA LEU A 18 -17.64 -13.29 -18.13
C LEU A 18 -17.43 -11.96 -17.40
N PHE A 19 -18.51 -11.37 -16.87
CA PHE A 19 -18.46 -10.13 -16.08
C PHE A 19 -17.59 -10.27 -14.83
N LEU A 20 -17.69 -11.40 -14.11
CA LEU A 20 -16.84 -11.66 -12.95
C LEU A 20 -15.35 -11.78 -13.31
N ARG A 21 -15.01 -12.35 -14.48
CA ARG A 21 -13.62 -12.43 -14.97
C ARG A 21 -13.08 -11.09 -15.45
N LEU A 22 -13.93 -10.26 -16.03
CA LEU A 22 -13.55 -8.93 -16.52
C LEU A 22 -13.51 -7.86 -15.41
N LYS A 23 -14.03 -8.17 -14.22
CA LYS A 23 -13.93 -7.27 -13.07
C LYS A 23 -12.45 -7.02 -12.77
N PRO A 24 -11.97 -5.76 -12.80
CA PRO A 24 -10.57 -5.47 -12.53
C PRO A 24 -10.24 -5.84 -11.08
N THR A 25 -9.54 -6.96 -10.89
CA THR A 25 -9.00 -7.41 -9.60
C THR A 25 -7.75 -6.64 -9.17
N ASN A 26 -7.32 -5.64 -9.95
CA ASN A 26 -6.01 -4.98 -9.81
C ASN A 26 -5.99 -3.78 -8.86
N LEU A 27 -7.10 -3.40 -8.23
CA LEU A 27 -7.16 -2.23 -7.33
C LEU A 27 -6.24 -2.34 -6.09
N ASN A 28 -5.61 -3.48 -5.83
CA ASN A 28 -4.67 -3.64 -4.71
C ASN A 28 -3.23 -3.94 -5.14
N LYS A 29 -2.92 -3.89 -6.44
CA LYS A 29 -1.55 -4.20 -6.92
C LYS A 29 -0.57 -3.06 -6.70
N ASN A 30 -1.05 -1.83 -6.56
CA ASN A 30 -0.18 -0.66 -6.41
C ASN A 30 -0.09 -0.26 -4.94
N ILE A 31 1.12 -0.26 -4.41
CA ILE A 31 1.41 0.13 -3.03
C ILE A 31 2.37 1.32 -3.04
N LEU A 32 1.93 2.42 -2.44
CA LEU A 32 2.75 3.62 -2.30
C LEU A 32 3.37 3.67 -0.91
N PHE A 33 4.69 3.59 -0.85
CA PHE A 33 5.48 3.86 0.34
C PHE A 33 5.80 5.35 0.36
N THR A 34 5.10 6.12 1.19
CA THR A 34 5.31 7.56 1.33
C THR A 34 5.66 7.95 2.75
N GLY A 35 6.19 9.14 2.96
CA GLY A 35 6.54 9.66 4.28
C GLY A 35 7.79 10.54 4.25
N TYR A 36 8.14 11.11 5.39
CA TYR A 36 9.31 11.98 5.51
C TYR A 36 10.63 11.27 5.16
N ARG A 37 11.68 12.02 4.84
CA ARG A 37 13.01 11.45 4.63
C ARG A 37 13.49 10.73 5.89
N GLN A 38 14.34 9.72 5.71
CA GLN A 38 14.99 8.97 6.81
C GLN A 38 14.03 8.22 7.77
N THR A 39 12.85 7.81 7.29
CA THR A 39 11.88 7.02 8.09
C THR A 39 11.97 5.51 7.89
N GLY A 40 13.00 5.02 7.17
CA GLY A 40 13.21 3.58 6.94
C GLY A 40 12.50 3.00 5.71
N LYS A 41 11.90 3.82 4.84
CA LYS A 41 11.22 3.39 3.61
C LYS A 41 12.09 2.53 2.70
N THR A 42 13.22 3.07 2.24
CA THR A 42 14.17 2.36 1.36
C THR A 42 14.72 1.09 1.99
N LEU A 43 15.04 1.10 3.30
CA LEU A 43 15.47 -0.11 4.02
C LEU A 43 14.40 -1.20 4.01
N THR A 44 13.14 -0.80 4.17
CA THR A 44 12.01 -1.73 4.15
C THR A 44 11.81 -2.33 2.75
N ILE A 45 11.94 -1.52 1.70
CA ILE A 45 11.85 -1.97 0.30
C ILE A 45 13.01 -2.92 -0.05
N ASN A 46 14.25 -2.55 0.29
CA ASN A 46 15.42 -3.38 0.04
C ASN A 46 15.32 -4.75 0.74
N SER A 47 14.80 -4.76 1.97
CA SER A 47 14.56 -6.02 2.69
C SER A 47 13.50 -6.89 2.01
N LEU A 48 12.49 -6.30 1.37
CA LEU A 48 11.45 -7.04 0.65
C LEU A 48 11.98 -7.76 -0.58
N ILE A 49 12.88 -7.12 -1.31
CA ILE A 49 13.56 -7.71 -2.48
C ILE A 49 14.77 -8.56 -2.09
N ASN A 50 15.02 -8.72 -0.79
CA ASN A 50 16.15 -9.49 -0.25
C ASN A 50 17.52 -8.97 -0.71
N GLU A 51 17.62 -7.67 -0.99
CA GLU A 51 18.86 -7.02 -1.39
C GLU A 51 19.46 -6.23 -0.23
N LYS A 52 20.73 -6.48 0.09
CA LYS A 52 21.47 -5.81 1.18
C LYS A 52 22.29 -4.63 0.67
N TYR A 53 21.62 -3.62 0.10
CA TYR A 53 22.31 -2.40 -0.32
C TYR A 53 22.47 -1.40 0.82
N LYS A 54 23.64 -0.74 0.87
CA LYS A 54 23.86 0.44 1.72
C LYS A 54 22.98 1.57 1.20
N THR A 55 21.99 1.99 1.98
CA THR A 55 21.02 3.00 1.53
C THR A 55 21.63 4.40 1.55
N VAL A 56 21.54 5.10 0.42
CA VAL A 56 21.76 6.55 0.31
C VAL A 56 20.41 7.29 0.27
N PRO A 57 20.35 8.59 0.58
CA PRO A 57 19.12 9.37 0.46
C PRO A 57 18.54 9.29 -0.95
N THR A 58 17.27 8.88 -1.08
CA THR A 58 16.57 8.74 -2.35
C THR A 58 16.39 10.12 -3.01
N LEU A 59 17.01 10.30 -4.18
CA LEU A 59 16.90 11.53 -4.98
C LEU A 59 15.59 11.57 -5.79
N ASP A 60 15.19 10.42 -6.35
CA ASP A 60 13.98 10.26 -7.17
C ASP A 60 13.07 9.14 -6.67
N SER A 61 11.81 9.15 -7.12
CA SER A 61 10.84 8.08 -6.79
C SER A 61 11.27 6.76 -7.39
N TYR A 62 11.50 5.76 -6.55
CA TYR A 62 11.95 4.42 -6.93
C TYR A 62 10.75 3.47 -6.97
N THR A 63 10.66 2.60 -7.98
CA THR A 63 9.56 1.62 -8.11
C THR A 63 10.12 0.21 -8.22
N VAL A 64 9.51 -0.72 -7.50
CA VAL A 64 9.95 -2.11 -7.38
C VAL A 64 8.75 -3.03 -7.56
N ASN A 65 8.96 -4.11 -8.31
CA ASN A 65 7.99 -5.18 -8.39
C ASN A 65 8.34 -6.25 -7.34
N TYR A 66 7.40 -6.53 -6.44
CA TYR A 66 7.53 -7.59 -5.44
C TYR A 66 6.31 -8.50 -5.54
N LYS A 67 6.52 -9.75 -5.98
CA LYS A 67 5.43 -10.68 -6.35
C LYS A 67 4.52 -10.02 -7.41
N ASP A 68 3.21 -10.01 -7.21
CA ASP A 68 2.22 -9.35 -8.08
C ASP A 68 1.94 -7.89 -7.70
N LEU A 69 2.78 -7.29 -6.84
CA LEU A 69 2.61 -5.93 -6.32
C LEU A 69 3.67 -4.99 -6.91
N GLN A 70 3.25 -3.79 -7.29
CA GLN A 70 4.12 -2.68 -7.65
C GLN A 70 4.24 -1.74 -6.45
N ILE A 71 5.44 -1.68 -5.87
CA ILE A 71 5.76 -0.85 -4.72
C ILE A 71 6.49 0.39 -5.22
N ARG A 72 5.92 1.58 -4.99
CA ARG A 72 6.56 2.86 -5.32
C ARG A 72 6.98 3.58 -4.05
N GLU A 73 8.24 4.01 -3.98
CA GLU A 73 8.74 4.92 -2.96
C GLU A 73 8.56 6.37 -3.40
N GLN A 74 8.00 7.20 -2.53
CA GLN A 74 7.88 8.64 -2.71
C GLN A 74 8.24 9.37 -1.42
N VAL A 75 8.94 10.49 -1.52
CA VAL A 75 9.11 11.40 -0.38
C VAL A 75 7.84 12.22 -0.24
N TYR A 76 7.25 12.23 0.95
CA TYR A 76 6.04 12.98 1.21
C TYR A 76 6.25 14.49 1.02
N ASN A 77 5.40 15.10 0.19
CA ASN A 77 5.22 16.54 0.08
C ASN A 77 3.76 16.89 0.41
N GLU A 78 3.53 18.06 1.01
CA GLU A 78 2.19 18.48 1.40
C GLU A 78 1.24 18.67 0.21
N LYS A 79 1.80 18.96 -0.97
CA LYS A 79 1.05 19.15 -2.22
C LYS A 79 0.75 17.85 -2.97
N ASP A 80 1.25 16.71 -2.48
CA ASP A 80 1.07 15.44 -3.18
C ASP A 80 -0.39 15.01 -3.15
N LEU A 81 -0.93 14.71 -4.34
CA LEU A 81 -2.23 14.08 -4.51
C LEU A 81 -2.02 12.56 -4.57
N PHE A 82 -2.60 11.86 -3.62
CA PHE A 82 -2.53 10.41 -3.58
C PHE A 82 -3.62 9.79 -4.43
N ASP A 83 -3.24 8.79 -5.22
CA ASP A 83 -4.21 7.99 -5.95
C ASP A 83 -5.04 7.15 -4.97
N LYS A 84 -6.36 7.32 -5.01
CA LYS A 84 -7.33 6.57 -4.20
C LYS A 84 -7.34 5.07 -4.57
N SER A 85 -6.83 4.73 -5.74
CA SER A 85 -6.74 3.35 -6.22
C SER A 85 -5.56 2.57 -5.60
N SER A 86 -4.60 3.25 -4.97
CA SER A 86 -3.40 2.61 -4.41
C SER A 86 -3.53 2.39 -2.90
N LYS A 87 -2.92 1.32 -2.38
CA LYS A 87 -2.74 1.12 -0.93
C LYS A 87 -1.54 1.96 -0.47
N ILE A 88 -1.70 2.79 0.54
CA ILE A 88 -0.67 3.75 0.94
C ILE A 88 -0.11 3.34 2.31
N LEU A 89 1.19 3.17 2.38
CA LEU A 89 1.95 2.96 3.60
C LEU A 89 2.68 4.25 3.93
N PHE A 90 2.18 4.98 4.93
CA PHE A 90 2.72 6.27 5.34
C PHE A 90 3.71 6.08 6.49
N PHE A 91 4.99 6.27 6.21
CA PHE A 91 6.08 6.15 7.17
C PHE A 91 6.25 7.43 7.99
N ILE A 92 5.92 7.34 9.27
CA ILE A 92 6.02 8.44 10.24
C ILE A 92 7.37 8.40 10.97
N ARG A 93 7.90 9.57 11.32
CA ARG A 93 9.18 9.69 12.02
C ARG A 93 9.01 9.59 13.53
N ASN A 94 7.94 10.21 14.05
CA ASN A 94 7.66 10.28 15.47
C ASN A 94 6.14 10.35 15.73
N ASN A 95 5.79 10.27 17.01
CA ASN A 95 4.40 10.34 17.49
C ASN A 95 3.76 11.73 17.28
N LYS A 96 4.55 12.81 17.27
CA LYS A 96 4.04 14.19 17.09
C LYS A 96 3.48 14.43 15.69
N ASP A 97 4.06 13.77 14.68
CA ASP A 97 3.63 13.91 13.29
C ASP A 97 2.19 13.36 13.08
N MET A 98 1.73 12.43 13.94
CA MET A 98 0.45 11.75 13.77
C MET A 98 -0.77 12.66 13.88
N GLU A 99 -0.79 13.64 14.77
CA GLU A 99 -1.99 14.48 14.96
C GLU A 99 -2.34 15.27 13.70
N ASN A 100 -1.32 15.84 13.06
CA ASN A 100 -1.47 16.61 11.82
C ASN A 100 -1.83 15.70 10.63
N LEU A 101 -1.17 14.54 10.54
CA LEU A 101 -1.43 13.57 9.48
C LEU A 101 -2.81 12.94 9.58
N THR A 102 -3.30 12.66 10.79
CA THR A 102 -4.63 12.07 11.00
C THR A 102 -5.74 13.03 10.58
N LYS A 103 -5.57 14.34 10.83
CA LYS A 103 -6.49 15.37 10.35
C LYS A 103 -6.47 15.46 8.82
N LYS A 104 -5.28 15.47 8.21
CA LYS A 104 -5.11 15.59 6.75
C LYS A 104 -5.65 14.38 5.99
N PHE A 105 -5.47 13.19 6.54
CA PHE A 105 -5.81 11.92 5.88
C PHE A 105 -7.10 11.27 6.41
N ARG A 106 -7.94 12.04 7.11
CA ARG A 106 -9.15 11.52 7.77
C ARG A 106 -10.07 10.74 6.82
N ASP A 107 -10.18 11.20 5.58
CA ASP A 107 -11.06 10.63 4.56
C ASP A 107 -10.39 9.52 3.71
N CYS A 108 -9.10 9.28 3.93
CA CYS A 108 -8.32 8.32 3.15
C CYS A 108 -8.30 6.94 3.81
N LYS A 109 -9.26 6.08 3.45
CA LYS A 109 -9.38 4.70 3.99
C LYS A 109 -8.26 3.76 3.57
N ASN A 110 -7.53 4.11 2.52
CA ASN A 110 -6.45 3.33 1.91
C ASN A 110 -5.06 3.60 2.54
N ILE A 111 -4.98 4.43 3.59
CA ILE A 111 -3.73 4.78 4.26
C ILE A 111 -3.54 3.96 5.53
N LYS A 112 -2.38 3.33 5.67
CA LYS A 112 -1.90 2.73 6.93
C LYS A 112 -0.64 3.46 7.37
N PHE A 113 -0.59 3.85 8.63
CA PHE A 113 0.60 4.49 9.21
C PHE A 113 1.58 3.43 9.69
N VAL A 114 2.87 3.63 9.38
CA VAL A 114 3.96 2.71 9.72
C VAL A 114 5.08 3.48 10.39
N MET A 115 5.62 2.96 11.49
CA MET A 115 6.80 3.50 12.15
C MET A 115 7.90 2.45 12.16
N TYR A 116 9.06 2.78 11.58
CA TYR A 116 10.19 1.85 11.54
C TYR A 116 10.82 1.65 12.93
N LYS A 117 10.90 2.71 13.73
CA LYS A 117 11.58 2.70 15.04
C LYS A 117 10.80 1.96 16.12
N LYS A 118 11.53 1.47 17.12
CA LYS A 118 10.95 1.06 18.40
C LYS A 118 10.38 2.28 19.12
N SER A 119 9.20 2.12 19.71
CA SER A 119 8.54 3.13 20.54
C SER A 119 7.91 2.45 21.73
N ASN A 120 8.15 2.99 22.93
CA ASN A 120 7.49 2.53 24.15
C ASN A 120 6.02 2.94 24.17
N ASP A 121 5.74 4.13 23.61
CA ASP A 121 4.39 4.66 23.47
C ASP A 121 3.84 4.26 22.11
N LYS A 122 3.06 3.17 22.09
CA LYS A 122 2.37 2.67 20.89
C LYS A 122 1.07 3.46 20.66
N ILE A 123 0.96 4.10 19.51
CA ILE A 123 -0.23 4.82 19.07
C ILE A 123 -1.18 3.83 18.38
N LYS A 124 -2.48 3.96 18.69
CA LYS A 124 -3.54 3.21 18.02
C LYS A 124 -3.55 3.53 16.51
N ASN A 125 -3.65 2.50 15.67
CA ASN A 125 -3.63 2.59 14.20
C ASN A 125 -2.26 2.89 13.55
N VAL A 126 -1.16 2.76 14.29
CA VAL A 126 0.21 2.77 13.75
C VAL A 126 0.78 1.35 13.82
N LEU A 127 1.36 0.89 12.71
CA LEU A 127 2.08 -0.36 12.63
C LEU A 127 3.56 -0.13 12.94
N TYR A 128 4.10 -0.83 13.93
CA TYR A 128 5.50 -0.69 14.34
C TYR A 128 6.32 -1.82 13.73
N LEU A 129 7.38 -1.48 13.00
CA LEU A 129 8.32 -2.47 12.45
C LEU A 129 9.44 -2.80 13.44
N GLU A 130 9.62 -2.01 14.51
CA GLU A 130 10.58 -2.28 15.59
C GLU A 130 12.01 -2.55 15.10
N GLU A 131 12.43 -1.83 14.05
CA GLU A 131 13.72 -1.96 13.35
C GLU A 131 13.91 -3.28 12.60
N GLU A 132 12.84 -4.06 12.45
CA GLU A 132 12.80 -5.28 11.65
C GLU A 132 12.02 -5.05 10.36
N PRO A 133 12.70 -4.77 9.23
CA PRO A 133 12.02 -4.46 7.97
C PRO A 133 11.16 -5.63 7.45
N ASN A 134 11.48 -6.87 7.81
CA ASN A 134 10.73 -8.06 7.42
C ASN A 134 9.29 -8.11 7.95
N LYS A 135 8.97 -7.39 9.04
CA LYS A 135 7.60 -7.32 9.59
C LYS A 135 6.60 -6.72 8.60
N ILE A 136 7.07 -6.00 7.58
CA ILE A 136 6.22 -5.43 6.53
C ILE A 136 5.51 -6.49 5.69
N ASN A 137 6.04 -7.72 5.59
CA ASN A 137 5.42 -8.82 4.84
C ASN A 137 4.05 -9.23 5.39
N ILE A 138 3.76 -8.95 6.66
CA ILE A 138 2.46 -9.21 7.29
C ILE A 138 1.40 -8.21 6.79
N ILE A 139 1.85 -7.06 6.27
CA ILE A 139 1.01 -5.92 5.95
C ILE A 139 0.70 -5.84 4.45
N LEU A 140 1.63 -6.30 3.60
CA LEU A 140 1.52 -6.29 2.14
C LEU A 140 0.52 -7.32 1.65
#